data_AF-A0A2N5EHP9-F1
#
_entry.id   AF-A0A2N5EHP9-F1
#
_cell.length_a   1.000
_cell.length_b   1.000
_cell.length_c   1.000
_cell.angle_alpha   90.00
_cell.angle_beta   90.00
_cell.angle_gamma   90.00
#
_symmetry.space_group_name_H-M   'P 1'
#
loop_
_entity.id
_entity.type
_entity.pdbx_description
1 polymer ?
#
loop_
_entity_poly.entity_id
_entity_poly.type
_entity_poly.pdbx_seq_one_letter_code
_entity_poly.pdbx_strand_id
1 'polypeptide(L)'
;MTQEEIWLRLAAVRGLRNKNRVAVASRLSPDCRVSASVLQQCGLSKEQTHSFLHTSPQILNTALSWLAQAGNQMLTIHDPAYPFQLAQIADPPPILFISGEISVLATPQVSIVGSRQCSDYGEFWGKYFAGGLVHCGYTITSGLALGIDGLAHQAALETEGQTIAVLGCGLLHTHPRRHQRLRTQIIESGGAVVSELLPSEPAMPVHFPRRNRIISGLSRGTLVVEASLRSGSLITARCALEQGREVFALPGSLGTDFSAGTHWLIQQGAYLVTEPKDIAEVIGSGLQWLPTGNAINEGHSPKIVNEIHQELNICAQDGEVELPFAEVLANVGYEVTPVDVVAERAGQPVPEVVVKLLDLELAGWIAAVSGGYVRMRRAGHVRRTNVLI
;
A
#
# COMPACT_ATOMS: atom_id res chain seq x y z
N MET A 1 12.97 -1.42 -36.81
CA MET A 1 12.56 -0.80 -35.54
C MET A 1 12.43 -1.93 -34.55
N THR A 2 13.08 -1.88 -33.39
CA THR A 2 12.98 -2.98 -32.41
C THR A 2 11.58 -3.00 -31.77
N GLN A 3 11.19 -4.13 -31.17
CA GLN A 3 9.91 -4.22 -30.45
C GLN A 3 9.84 -3.20 -29.31
N GLU A 4 10.96 -2.99 -28.61
CA GLU A 4 11.07 -1.99 -27.55
C GLU A 4 10.82 -0.57 -28.08
N GLU A 5 11.45 -0.20 -29.20
CA GLU A 5 11.26 1.12 -29.80
C GLU A 5 9.80 1.32 -30.25
N ILE A 6 9.15 0.29 -30.78
CA ILE A 6 7.72 0.34 -31.14
C ILE A 6 6.88 0.69 -29.90
N TRP A 7 7.10 -0.01 -28.78
CA TRP A 7 6.39 0.25 -27.54
C TRP A 7 6.65 1.65 -26.98
N LEU A 8 7.91 2.11 -26.98
CA LEU A 8 8.26 3.46 -26.54
C LEU A 8 7.58 4.55 -27.40
N ARG A 9 7.54 4.35 -28.72
CA ARG A 9 6.83 5.26 -29.63
C ARG A 9 5.33 5.25 -29.38
N LEU A 10 4.71 4.07 -29.21
CA LEU A 10 3.28 3.96 -28.85
C LEU A 10 2.97 4.63 -27.50
N ALA A 11 3.88 4.54 -26.54
CA ALA A 11 3.74 5.21 -25.25
C ALA A 11 3.68 6.74 -25.40
N ALA A 12 4.47 7.30 -26.32
CA ALA A 12 4.53 8.73 -26.61
C ALA A 12 3.32 9.26 -27.40
N VAL A 13 2.54 8.40 -28.07
CA VAL A 13 1.35 8.82 -28.82
C VAL A 13 0.23 9.25 -27.87
N ARG A 14 -0.14 10.54 -27.95
CA ARG A 14 -1.25 11.13 -27.18
C ARG A 14 -2.61 10.71 -27.73
N GLY A 15 -3.61 10.61 -26.85
CA GLY A 15 -5.00 10.29 -27.23
C GLY A 15 -5.23 8.84 -27.68
N LEU A 16 -4.21 7.97 -27.61
CA LEU A 16 -4.32 6.56 -27.96
C LEU A 16 -4.65 5.74 -26.71
N ARG A 17 -5.81 5.06 -26.71
CA ARG A 17 -6.26 4.20 -25.61
C ARG A 17 -5.33 2.99 -25.43
N ASN A 18 -5.21 2.48 -24.21
CA ASN A 18 -4.32 1.36 -23.89
C ASN A 18 -4.64 0.10 -24.71
N LYS A 19 -5.93 -0.27 -24.84
CA LYS A 19 -6.36 -1.39 -25.70
C LYS A 19 -5.88 -1.25 -27.16
N ASN A 20 -5.91 -0.03 -27.69
CA ASN A 20 -5.44 0.25 -29.05
C ASN A 20 -3.91 0.18 -29.14
N ARG A 21 -3.17 0.64 -28.11
CA ARG A 21 -1.71 0.48 -28.04
C ARG A 21 -1.32 -1.00 -28.13
N VAL A 22 -1.98 -1.85 -27.33
CA VAL A 22 -1.74 -3.30 -27.35
C VAL A 22 -2.06 -3.90 -28.72
N ALA A 23 -3.26 -3.62 -29.26
CA ALA A 23 -3.66 -4.15 -30.56
C ALA A 23 -2.73 -3.75 -31.71
N VAL A 24 -2.19 -2.52 -31.68
CA VAL A 24 -1.25 -2.04 -32.69
C VAL A 24 0.11 -2.72 -32.50
N ALA A 25 0.61 -2.80 -31.26
CA ALA A 25 1.88 -3.46 -30.96
C ALA A 25 1.90 -4.94 -31.38
N SER A 26 0.78 -5.66 -31.21
CA SER A 26 0.69 -7.07 -31.62
C SER A 26 0.66 -7.26 -33.14
N ARG A 27 0.27 -6.23 -33.92
CA ARG A 27 0.25 -6.29 -35.40
C ARG A 27 1.57 -5.86 -36.03
N LEU A 28 2.34 -5.03 -35.34
CA LEU A 28 3.65 -4.60 -35.80
C LEU A 28 4.68 -5.67 -35.42
N SER A 29 5.00 -6.55 -36.37
CA SER A 29 6.11 -7.49 -36.21
C SER A 29 7.46 -6.75 -36.30
N PRO A 30 8.52 -7.23 -35.61
CA PRO A 30 9.86 -6.62 -35.67
C PRO A 30 10.41 -6.51 -37.10
N ASP A 31 10.01 -7.44 -37.98
CA ASP A 31 10.43 -7.53 -39.38
C ASP A 31 9.57 -6.67 -40.32
N CYS A 32 8.48 -6.09 -39.83
CA CYS A 32 7.62 -5.23 -40.63
C CYS A 32 8.30 -3.88 -40.87
N ARG A 33 8.39 -3.46 -42.14
CA ARG A 33 8.72 -2.07 -42.47
C ARG A 33 7.56 -1.17 -42.02
N VAL A 34 7.71 -0.59 -40.83
CA VAL A 34 6.72 0.34 -40.27
C VAL A 34 6.61 1.56 -41.19
N SER A 35 5.42 1.77 -41.76
CA SER A 35 5.10 2.89 -42.63
C SER A 35 3.79 3.54 -42.22
N ALA A 36 3.51 4.74 -42.73
CA ALA A 36 2.27 5.45 -42.42
C ALA A 36 1.01 4.65 -42.82
N SER A 37 1.05 3.91 -43.94
CA SER A 37 -0.07 3.09 -44.38
C SER A 37 -0.31 1.90 -43.45
N VAL A 38 0.75 1.23 -43.00
CA VAL A 38 0.66 0.10 -42.05
C VAL A 38 0.07 0.56 -40.71
N LEU A 39 0.54 1.70 -40.19
CA LEU A 39 0.04 2.25 -38.91
C LEU A 39 -1.45 2.62 -39.00
N GLN A 40 -1.89 3.21 -40.11
CA GLN A 40 -3.31 3.51 -40.34
C GLN A 40 -4.15 2.24 -40.48
N GLN A 41 -3.65 1.20 -41.15
CA GLN A 41 -4.30 -0.12 -41.21
C GLN A 41 -4.40 -0.79 -39.83
N CYS A 42 -3.44 -0.50 -38.94
CA CYS A 42 -3.50 -0.93 -37.55
C CYS A 42 -4.51 -0.14 -36.69
N GLY A 43 -5.10 0.93 -37.24
CA GLY A 43 -6.15 1.72 -36.58
C GLY A 43 -5.68 3.05 -35.98
N LEU A 44 -4.46 3.51 -36.27
CA LEU A 44 -4.03 4.86 -35.89
C LEU A 44 -4.67 5.92 -36.80
N SER A 45 -5.09 7.03 -36.20
CA SER A 45 -5.47 8.22 -36.97
C SER A 45 -4.25 8.81 -37.71
N LYS A 46 -4.48 9.73 -38.65
CA LYS A 46 -3.39 10.45 -39.33
C LYS A 46 -2.48 11.18 -38.34
N GLU A 47 -3.07 11.85 -37.35
CA GLU A 47 -2.34 12.56 -36.29
C GLU A 47 -1.52 11.61 -35.40
N GLN A 48 -2.11 10.47 -35.01
CA GLN A 48 -1.42 9.45 -34.20
C GLN A 48 -0.27 8.79 -34.99
N THR A 49 -0.49 8.50 -36.26
CA THR A 49 0.53 7.97 -37.18
C THR A 49 1.70 8.93 -37.30
N HIS A 50 1.41 10.22 -37.50
CA HIS A 50 2.43 11.27 -37.54
C HIS A 50 3.19 11.34 -36.20
N SER A 51 2.48 11.33 -35.06
CA SER A 51 3.09 11.33 -33.73
C SER A 51 4.01 10.13 -33.49
N PHE A 52 3.62 8.94 -33.96
CA PHE A 52 4.42 7.72 -33.83
C PHE A 52 5.72 7.79 -34.66
N LEU A 53 5.61 8.20 -35.93
CA LEU A 53 6.76 8.26 -36.85
C LEU A 53 7.73 9.38 -36.44
N HIS A 54 7.20 10.53 -35.99
CA HIS A 54 7.97 11.70 -35.58
C HIS A 54 8.12 11.81 -34.06
N THR A 55 8.11 10.69 -33.34
CA THR A 55 8.45 10.70 -31.91
C THR A 55 9.86 11.28 -31.72
N SER A 56 9.98 12.24 -30.80
CA SER A 56 11.23 12.94 -30.53
C SER A 56 12.38 11.95 -30.25
N PRO A 57 13.52 12.05 -30.96
CA PRO A 57 14.70 11.23 -30.69
C PRO A 57 15.21 11.41 -29.26
N GLN A 58 15.06 12.60 -28.67
CA GLN A 58 15.44 12.85 -27.28
C GLN A 58 14.64 11.97 -26.32
N ILE A 59 13.31 11.88 -26.48
CA ILE A 59 12.46 11.04 -25.62
C ILE A 59 12.87 9.57 -25.73
N LEU A 60 13.09 9.07 -26.95
CA LEU A 60 13.50 7.68 -27.18
C LEU A 60 14.88 7.40 -26.60
N ASN A 61 15.87 8.24 -26.88
CA ASN A 61 17.24 8.06 -26.38
C ASN A 61 17.30 8.15 -24.86
N THR A 62 16.48 9.01 -24.23
CA THR A 62 16.39 9.07 -22.77
C THR A 62 15.78 7.79 -22.20
N ALA A 63 14.70 7.27 -22.79
CA ALA A 63 14.09 6.03 -22.35
C ALA A 63 15.02 4.82 -22.53
N LEU A 64 15.66 4.69 -23.69
CA LEU A 64 16.62 3.61 -23.98
C LEU A 64 17.87 3.70 -23.07
N SER A 65 18.40 4.90 -22.85
CA SER A 65 19.51 5.11 -21.90
C SER A 65 19.12 4.76 -20.46
N TRP A 66 17.85 4.97 -20.08
CA TRP A 66 17.34 4.59 -18.77
C TRP A 66 17.21 3.07 -18.65
N LEU A 67 16.72 2.39 -19.70
CA LEU A 67 16.62 0.92 -19.77
C LEU A 67 17.98 0.22 -19.77
N ALA A 68 19.02 0.88 -20.29
CA ALA A 68 20.38 0.34 -20.29
C ALA A 68 21.03 0.30 -18.88
N GLN A 69 20.44 0.96 -17.88
CA GLN A 69 20.96 0.98 -16.52
C GLN A 69 20.56 -0.31 -15.76
N ALA A 70 21.47 -0.83 -14.94
CA ALA A 70 21.20 -2.01 -14.13
C ALA A 70 20.00 -1.77 -13.18
N GLY A 71 19.14 -2.78 -13.04
CA GLY A 71 17.95 -2.73 -12.19
C GLY A 71 16.77 -1.96 -12.79
N ASN A 72 16.90 -1.40 -14.00
CA ASN A 72 15.78 -0.79 -14.72
C ASN A 72 15.28 -1.74 -15.80
N GLN A 73 13.96 -1.90 -15.88
CA GLN A 73 13.31 -2.81 -16.81
C GLN A 73 12.04 -2.21 -17.39
N MET A 74 11.64 -2.72 -18.54
CA MET A 74 10.35 -2.44 -19.17
C MET A 74 9.62 -3.78 -19.33
N LEU A 75 8.44 -3.89 -18.73
CA LEU A 75 7.50 -4.95 -19.02
C LEU A 75 6.39 -4.42 -19.90
N THR A 76 5.98 -5.25 -20.83
CA THR A 76 4.82 -5.09 -21.69
C THR A 76 3.74 -6.06 -21.23
N ILE A 77 2.49 -5.78 -21.56
CA ILE A 77 1.36 -6.66 -21.20
C ILE A 77 1.49 -8.10 -21.76
N HIS A 78 2.39 -8.32 -22.72
CA HIS A 78 2.64 -9.63 -23.32
C HIS A 78 3.77 -10.40 -22.62
N ASP A 79 4.52 -9.75 -21.74
CA ASP A 79 5.62 -10.41 -21.05
C ASP A 79 5.09 -11.38 -19.99
N PRO A 80 5.67 -12.60 -19.87
CA PRO A 80 5.25 -13.57 -18.86
C PRO A 80 5.39 -13.08 -17.42
N ALA A 81 6.31 -12.14 -17.18
CA ALA A 81 6.54 -11.53 -15.88
C ALA A 81 5.54 -10.38 -15.57
N TYR A 82 4.67 -10.00 -16.52
CA TYR A 82 3.69 -8.95 -16.28
C TYR A 82 2.69 -9.39 -15.19
N PRO A 83 2.37 -8.54 -14.19
CA PRO A 83 1.58 -8.97 -13.04
C PRO A 83 0.18 -9.41 -13.45
N PHE A 84 -0.13 -10.68 -13.19
CA PHE A 84 -1.40 -11.30 -13.61
C PHE A 84 -2.62 -10.49 -13.14
N GLN A 85 -2.63 -10.07 -11.87
CA GLN A 85 -3.74 -9.30 -11.30
C GLN A 85 -3.96 -7.97 -12.01
N LEU A 86 -2.87 -7.27 -12.34
CA LEU A 86 -2.94 -5.99 -13.03
C LEU A 86 -3.44 -6.16 -14.47
N ALA A 87 -3.07 -7.25 -15.14
CA ALA A 87 -3.55 -7.54 -16.50
C ALA A 87 -5.07 -7.71 -16.58
N GLN A 88 -5.73 -8.08 -15.47
CA GLN A 88 -7.18 -8.32 -15.41
C GLN A 88 -8.03 -7.05 -15.20
N ILE A 89 -7.42 -5.89 -14.93
CA ILE A 89 -8.21 -4.66 -14.74
C ILE A 89 -8.82 -4.19 -16.07
N ALA A 90 -9.84 -3.33 -16.03
CA ALA A 90 -10.54 -2.88 -17.24
C ALA A 90 -9.66 -2.13 -18.26
N ASP A 91 -8.64 -1.41 -17.75
CA ASP A 91 -7.69 -0.60 -18.54
C ASP A 91 -6.23 -0.80 -18.04
N PRO A 92 -5.64 -1.98 -18.29
CA PRO A 92 -4.29 -2.32 -17.82
C PRO A 92 -3.24 -1.47 -18.57
N PRO A 93 -2.17 -1.01 -17.89
CA PRO A 93 -1.12 -0.26 -18.55
C PRO A 93 -0.37 -1.17 -19.55
N PRO A 94 -0.29 -0.82 -20.85
CA PRO A 94 0.36 -1.66 -21.85
C PRO A 94 1.85 -1.87 -21.59
N ILE A 95 2.46 -0.90 -20.91
CA ILE A 95 3.87 -0.88 -20.52
C ILE A 95 3.97 -0.49 -19.05
N LEU A 96 4.85 -1.16 -18.32
CA LEU A 96 5.32 -0.80 -17.00
C LEU A 96 6.83 -0.63 -17.03
N PHE A 97 7.29 0.54 -16.64
CA PHE A 97 8.69 0.79 -16.30
C PHE A 97 8.92 0.46 -14.84
N ILE A 98 10.01 -0.22 -14.53
CA ILE A 98 10.32 -0.76 -13.21
C ILE A 98 11.76 -0.41 -12.86
N SER A 99 11.99 0.06 -11.63
CA SER A 99 13.31 0.22 -11.03
C SER A 99 13.33 -0.57 -9.73
N GLY A 100 14.22 -1.55 -9.61
CA GLY A 100 14.30 -2.46 -8.47
C GLY A 100 13.98 -3.92 -8.82
N GLU A 101 13.54 -4.68 -7.83
CA GLU A 101 13.33 -6.13 -7.98
C GLU A 101 12.04 -6.42 -8.74
N ILE A 102 12.10 -7.24 -9.79
CA ILE A 102 10.92 -7.53 -10.62
C ILE A 102 10.02 -8.59 -10.00
N SER A 103 10.62 -9.56 -9.29
CA SER A 103 9.90 -10.69 -8.72
C SER A 103 8.87 -10.27 -7.67
N VAL A 104 9.09 -9.14 -6.99
CA VAL A 104 8.17 -8.59 -6.01
C VAL A 104 6.81 -8.21 -6.63
N LEU A 105 6.74 -7.87 -7.92
CA LEU A 105 5.45 -7.55 -8.55
C LEU A 105 4.51 -8.76 -8.65
N ALA A 106 5.04 -9.99 -8.52
CA ALA A 106 4.27 -11.23 -8.54
C ALA A 106 3.84 -11.70 -7.15
N THR A 107 4.31 -11.07 -6.07
CA THR A 107 3.96 -11.46 -4.70
C THR A 107 2.52 -11.05 -4.36
N PRO A 108 1.89 -11.69 -3.36
CA PRO A 108 0.63 -11.22 -2.80
C PRO A 108 0.78 -9.82 -2.21
N GLN A 109 0.00 -8.86 -2.72
CA GLN A 109 0.09 -7.45 -2.33
C GLN A 109 -1.18 -6.95 -1.65
N VAL A 110 -1.01 -6.08 -0.65
CA VAL A 110 -2.08 -5.25 -0.09
C VAL A 110 -1.69 -3.80 -0.29
N SER A 111 -2.62 -3.01 -0.83
CA SER A 111 -2.39 -1.57 -0.94
C SER A 111 -2.81 -0.84 0.32
N ILE A 112 -2.00 0.12 0.75
CA ILE A 112 -2.31 1.00 1.87
C ILE A 112 -2.28 2.42 1.37
N VAL A 113 -3.40 3.13 1.51
CA VAL A 113 -3.57 4.50 1.05
C VAL A 113 -4.25 5.35 2.11
N GLY A 114 -4.07 6.67 2.02
CA GLY A 114 -4.80 7.57 2.89
C GLY A 114 -4.46 9.04 2.69
N SER A 115 -4.73 9.84 3.72
CA SER A 115 -4.51 11.28 3.69
C SER A 115 -3.03 11.62 3.50
N ARG A 116 -2.78 12.68 2.72
CA ARG A 116 -1.43 13.28 2.55
C ARG A 116 -0.97 14.09 3.76
N GLN A 117 -1.93 14.49 4.59
CA GLN A 117 -1.74 15.12 5.89
C GLN A 117 -2.50 14.23 6.86
N CYS A 118 -1.84 13.20 7.39
CA CYS A 118 -2.44 12.30 8.36
C CYS A 118 -2.36 12.88 9.77
N SER A 119 -3.25 12.43 10.63
CA SER A 119 -3.18 12.70 12.06
C SER A 119 -2.20 11.74 12.76
N ASP A 120 -1.92 11.96 14.05
CA ASP A 120 -1.15 11.01 14.87
C ASP A 120 -1.82 9.63 14.92
N TYR A 121 -3.16 9.59 14.89
CA TYR A 121 -3.93 8.36 14.77
C TYR A 121 -3.63 7.66 13.44
N GLY A 122 -3.72 8.37 12.33
CA GLY A 122 -3.41 7.84 11.01
C GLY A 122 -1.96 7.38 10.88
N GLU A 123 -1.02 8.11 11.48
CA GLU A 123 0.38 7.70 11.49
C GLU A 123 0.60 6.40 12.26
N PHE A 124 0.09 6.33 13.49
CA PHE A 124 0.22 5.13 14.32
C PHE A 124 -0.39 3.90 13.64
N TRP A 125 -1.66 4.01 13.21
CA TRP A 125 -2.35 2.87 12.62
C TRP A 125 -1.86 2.53 11.22
N GLY A 126 -1.47 3.53 10.41
CA GLY A 126 -0.86 3.28 9.11
C GLY A 126 0.41 2.44 9.21
N LYS A 127 1.28 2.76 10.18
CA LYS A 127 2.49 1.98 10.47
C LYS A 127 2.17 0.60 11.03
N TYR A 128 1.27 0.53 12.02
CA TYR A 128 0.85 -0.75 12.64
C TYR A 128 0.28 -1.73 11.61
N PHE A 129 -0.62 -1.26 10.73
CA PHE A 129 -1.20 -2.10 9.69
C PHE A 129 -0.20 -2.51 8.63
N ALA A 130 0.65 -1.60 8.17
CA ALA A 130 1.70 -1.93 7.21
C ALA A 130 2.65 -3.01 7.76
N GLY A 131 3.17 -2.82 8.97
CA GLY A 131 4.05 -3.80 9.60
C GLY A 131 3.36 -5.13 9.83
N GLY A 132 2.13 -5.15 10.35
CA GLY A 132 1.41 -6.40 10.58
C GLY A 132 1.08 -7.17 9.30
N LEU A 133 0.76 -6.48 8.20
CA LEU A 133 0.52 -7.11 6.91
C LEU A 133 1.80 -7.71 6.31
N VAL A 134 2.96 -7.07 6.51
CA VAL A 134 4.26 -7.66 6.18
C VAL A 134 4.49 -8.96 6.94
N HIS A 135 4.22 -8.99 8.25
CA HIS A 135 4.33 -10.22 9.05
C HIS A 135 3.35 -11.31 8.59
N CYS A 136 2.22 -10.93 7.97
CA CYS A 136 1.28 -11.86 7.34
C CYS A 136 1.73 -12.33 5.93
N GLY A 137 2.93 -11.94 5.47
CA GLY A 137 3.49 -12.34 4.19
C GLY A 137 3.04 -11.50 2.99
N TYR A 138 2.44 -10.33 3.21
CA TYR A 138 2.03 -9.43 2.13
C TYR A 138 3.09 -8.38 1.81
N THR A 139 3.29 -8.12 0.52
CA THR A 139 4.01 -6.94 0.06
C THR A 139 3.11 -5.70 0.15
N ILE A 140 3.64 -4.59 0.65
CA ILE A 140 2.89 -3.33 0.73
C ILE A 140 3.00 -2.56 -0.57
N THR A 141 1.87 -2.22 -1.19
CA THR A 141 1.84 -1.41 -2.42
C THR A 141 1.22 -0.03 -2.15
N SER A 142 1.91 1.04 -2.51
CA SER A 142 1.36 2.38 -2.32
C SER A 142 1.91 3.38 -3.33
N GLY A 143 1.51 4.63 -3.20
CA GLY A 143 1.75 5.67 -4.18
C GLY A 143 2.95 6.56 -3.93
N LEU A 144 3.75 6.29 -2.90
CA LEU A 144 4.84 7.16 -2.44
C LEU A 144 4.42 8.63 -2.15
N ALA A 145 3.11 8.89 -1.99
CA ALA A 145 2.65 10.23 -1.62
C ALA A 145 3.06 10.57 -0.19
N LEU A 146 2.84 11.82 0.22
CA LEU A 146 2.98 12.23 1.62
C LEU A 146 1.95 11.52 2.51
N GLY A 147 2.18 11.57 3.83
CA GLY A 147 1.29 10.99 4.81
C GLY A 147 1.29 9.46 4.74
N ILE A 148 0.09 8.88 4.72
CA ILE A 148 -0.11 7.43 4.86
C ILE A 148 0.70 6.61 3.86
N ASP A 149 0.76 7.00 2.59
CA ASP A 149 1.53 6.26 1.57
C ASP A 149 3.02 6.13 1.95
N GLY A 150 3.65 7.24 2.34
CA GLY A 150 5.06 7.24 2.75
C GLY A 150 5.31 6.46 4.04
N LEU A 151 4.38 6.58 5.01
CA LEU A 151 4.46 5.86 6.29
C LEU A 151 4.29 4.35 6.10
N ALA A 152 3.43 3.92 5.19
CA ALA A 152 3.24 2.51 4.87
C ALA A 152 4.52 1.89 4.26
N HIS A 153 5.17 2.59 3.34
CA HIS A 153 6.47 2.15 2.81
C HIS A 153 7.55 2.11 3.89
N GLN A 154 7.63 3.15 4.73
CA GLN A 154 8.61 3.24 5.80
C GLN A 154 8.44 2.09 6.81
N ALA A 155 7.21 1.83 7.24
CA ALA A 155 6.91 0.74 8.15
C ALA A 155 7.22 -0.64 7.53
N ALA A 156 6.91 -0.84 6.25
CA ALA A 156 7.25 -2.09 5.57
C ALA A 156 8.76 -2.36 5.60
N LEU A 157 9.57 -1.33 5.33
CA LEU A 157 11.04 -1.41 5.40
C LEU A 157 11.55 -1.63 6.83
N GLU A 158 10.96 -0.97 7.82
CA GLU A 158 11.31 -1.15 9.24
C GLU A 158 11.03 -2.57 9.74
N THR A 159 10.06 -3.25 9.13
CA THR A 159 9.74 -4.67 9.39
C THR A 159 10.49 -5.65 8.48
N GLU A 160 11.51 -5.18 7.77
CA GLU A 160 12.31 -5.99 6.81
C GLU A 160 11.45 -6.65 5.71
N GLY A 161 10.31 -6.03 5.40
CA GLY A 161 9.40 -6.47 4.35
C GLY A 161 9.66 -5.83 3.00
N GLN A 162 8.98 -6.34 1.99
CA GLN A 162 9.03 -5.78 0.64
C GLN A 162 7.91 -4.77 0.42
N THR A 163 8.18 -3.76 -0.41
CA THR A 163 7.18 -2.75 -0.78
C THR A 163 7.35 -2.25 -2.22
N ILE A 164 6.22 -1.86 -2.84
CA ILE A 164 6.16 -1.38 -4.22
C ILE A 164 5.56 0.03 -4.27
N ALA A 165 6.34 0.98 -4.77
CA ALA A 165 5.88 2.34 -5.00
C ALA A 165 5.44 2.54 -6.46
N VAL A 166 4.16 2.86 -6.68
CA VAL A 166 3.64 3.20 -8.01
C VAL A 166 3.67 4.71 -8.20
N LEU A 167 4.38 5.25 -9.20
CA LEU A 167 4.53 6.71 -9.37
C LEU A 167 3.55 7.33 -10.37
N GLY A 168 3.16 8.57 -10.10
CA GLY A 168 2.40 9.44 -11.03
C GLY A 168 3.31 10.28 -11.94
N CYS A 169 4.56 9.84 -12.15
CA CYS A 169 5.56 10.46 -13.02
C CYS A 169 6.47 9.37 -13.59
N GLY A 170 7.29 9.73 -14.58
CA GLY A 170 8.38 8.89 -15.06
C GLY A 170 9.44 8.64 -13.98
N LEU A 171 10.17 7.53 -14.12
CA LEU A 171 11.11 7.06 -13.09
C LEU A 171 12.43 7.85 -13.01
N LEU A 172 12.67 8.81 -13.92
CA LEU A 172 13.73 9.81 -13.74
C LEU A 172 13.35 10.91 -12.74
N HIS A 173 12.07 11.01 -12.40
CA HIS A 173 11.56 11.98 -11.43
C HIS A 173 11.14 11.29 -10.13
N THR A 174 11.13 12.05 -9.04
CA THR A 174 10.52 11.61 -7.78
C THR A 174 9.58 12.69 -7.27
N HIS A 175 8.32 12.32 -7.03
CA HIS A 175 7.32 13.22 -6.49
C HIS A 175 6.57 12.54 -5.34
N PRO A 176 6.58 13.14 -4.13
CA PRO A 176 7.22 14.39 -3.76
C PRO A 176 8.75 14.24 -3.64
N ARG A 177 9.51 15.31 -3.93
CA ARG A 177 10.99 15.28 -3.90
C ARG A 177 11.56 14.80 -2.55
N ARG A 178 10.89 15.09 -1.45
CA ARG A 178 11.31 14.68 -0.09
C ARG A 178 11.36 13.15 0.10
N HIS A 179 10.64 12.38 -0.72
CA HIS A 179 10.66 10.91 -0.67
C HIS A 179 11.73 10.28 -1.56
N GLN A 180 12.68 11.07 -2.07
CA GLN A 180 13.79 10.52 -2.86
C GLN A 180 14.62 9.49 -2.07
N ARG A 181 14.91 9.77 -0.79
CA ARG A 181 15.62 8.81 0.08
C ARG A 181 14.79 7.54 0.31
N LEU A 182 13.50 7.69 0.60
CA LEU A 182 12.59 6.56 0.78
C LEU A 182 12.52 5.68 -0.47
N ARG A 183 12.40 6.30 -1.65
CA ARG A 183 12.47 5.58 -2.93
C ARG A 183 13.75 4.75 -3.06
N THR A 184 14.90 5.32 -2.73
CA THR A 184 16.19 4.60 -2.79
C THR A 184 16.18 3.40 -1.84
N GLN A 185 15.70 3.59 -0.60
CA GLN A 185 15.61 2.51 0.39
C GLN A 185 14.67 1.38 -0.05
N ILE A 186 13.55 1.70 -0.73
CA ILE A 186 12.64 0.69 -1.31
C ILE A 186 13.40 -0.21 -2.30
N ILE A 187 14.19 0.38 -3.19
CA ILE A 187 14.94 -0.38 -4.21
C ILE A 187 16.05 -1.21 -3.54
N GLU A 188 16.82 -0.61 -2.64
CA GLU A 188 17.95 -1.26 -1.96
C GLU A 188 17.51 -2.44 -1.07
N SER A 189 16.27 -2.41 -0.56
CA SER A 189 15.71 -3.47 0.29
C SER A 189 14.99 -4.56 -0.51
N GLY A 190 15.20 -4.64 -1.83
CA GLY A 190 14.58 -5.66 -2.69
C GLY A 190 13.10 -5.40 -3.01
N GLY A 191 12.65 -4.15 -2.90
CA GLY A 191 11.35 -3.69 -3.41
C GLY A 191 11.45 -3.11 -4.82
N ALA A 192 10.38 -2.45 -5.26
CA ALA A 192 10.32 -1.87 -6.61
C ALA A 192 9.63 -0.51 -6.67
N VAL A 193 10.02 0.29 -7.66
CA VAL A 193 9.32 1.52 -8.05
C VAL A 193 8.86 1.40 -9.48
N VAL A 194 7.56 1.59 -9.71
CA VAL A 194 6.91 1.30 -10.99
C VAL A 194 6.16 2.50 -11.54
N SER A 195 6.10 2.64 -12.87
CA SER A 195 5.32 3.68 -13.55
C SER A 195 4.87 3.22 -14.93
N GLU A 196 3.68 3.64 -15.35
CA GLU A 196 3.21 3.44 -16.74
C GLU A 196 3.68 4.56 -17.70
N LEU A 197 4.30 5.60 -17.15
CA LEU A 197 4.70 6.80 -17.88
C LEU A 197 6.14 6.67 -18.36
N LEU A 198 6.46 7.32 -19.48
CA LEU A 198 7.83 7.29 -20.02
C LEU A 198 8.83 7.79 -18.97
N PRO A 199 10.07 7.27 -18.91
CA PRO A 199 11.01 7.58 -17.82
C PRO A 199 11.22 9.09 -17.57
N SER A 200 11.18 9.92 -18.63
CA SER A 200 11.36 11.38 -18.55
C SER A 200 10.10 12.19 -18.24
N GLU A 201 8.93 11.56 -18.15
CA GLU A 201 7.64 12.25 -18.05
C GLU A 201 7.45 12.94 -16.68
N PRO A 202 7.13 14.24 -16.62
CA PRO A 202 7.04 14.96 -15.36
C PRO A 202 5.79 14.56 -14.56
N ALA A 203 5.81 14.88 -13.27
CA ALA A 203 4.62 14.78 -12.42
C ALA A 203 3.57 15.82 -12.87
N MET A 204 2.36 15.35 -13.22
CA MET A 204 1.23 16.21 -13.57
C MET A 204 0.00 15.81 -12.74
N PRO A 205 -0.86 16.77 -12.34
CA PRO A 205 -2.05 16.49 -11.53
C PRO A 205 -2.94 15.35 -12.08
N VAL A 206 -3.10 15.29 -13.40
CA VAL A 206 -3.91 14.27 -14.09
C VAL A 206 -3.32 12.84 -13.99
N HIS A 207 -2.02 12.71 -13.73
CA HIS A 207 -1.36 11.41 -13.63
C HIS A 207 -1.69 10.70 -12.31
N PHE A 208 -1.93 11.42 -11.21
CA PHE A 208 -2.13 10.78 -9.91
C PHE A 208 -3.44 9.97 -9.81
N PRO A 209 -4.61 10.49 -10.23
CA PRO A 209 -5.83 9.68 -10.27
C PRO A 209 -5.70 8.49 -11.21
N ARG A 210 -5.08 8.70 -12.39
CA ARG A 210 -4.84 7.63 -13.37
C ARG A 210 -3.99 6.51 -12.75
N ARG A 211 -2.88 6.85 -12.09
CA ARG A 211 -1.97 5.92 -11.42
C ARG A 211 -2.66 5.03 -10.39
N ASN A 212 -3.67 5.55 -9.67
CA ASN A 212 -4.30 4.82 -8.56
C ASN A 212 -4.94 3.48 -8.98
N ARG A 213 -5.35 3.33 -10.24
CA ARG A 213 -5.85 2.05 -10.77
C ARG A 213 -4.76 0.96 -10.81
N ILE A 214 -3.48 1.35 -10.87
CA ILE A 214 -2.34 0.42 -10.87
C ILE A 214 -2.04 -0.02 -9.42
N ILE A 215 -2.14 0.89 -8.44
CA ILE A 215 -1.99 0.55 -7.02
C ILE A 215 -2.99 -0.53 -6.62
N SER A 216 -4.27 -0.28 -6.87
CA SER A 216 -5.35 -1.24 -6.62
C SER A 216 -5.24 -2.47 -7.52
N GLY A 217 -4.87 -2.31 -8.79
CA GLY A 217 -4.79 -3.40 -9.75
C GLY A 217 -3.72 -4.44 -9.46
N LEU A 218 -2.60 -4.01 -8.86
CA LEU A 218 -1.54 -4.88 -8.36
C LEU A 218 -1.91 -5.62 -7.07
N SER A 219 -2.90 -5.12 -6.33
CA SER A 219 -3.21 -5.58 -4.98
C SER A 219 -4.43 -6.50 -4.95
N ARG A 220 -4.45 -7.41 -3.97
CA ARG A 220 -5.63 -8.24 -3.65
C ARG A 220 -6.71 -7.44 -2.92
N GLY A 221 -6.29 -6.46 -2.13
CA GLY A 221 -7.16 -5.57 -1.39
C GLY A 221 -6.54 -4.19 -1.16
N THR A 222 -7.38 -3.23 -0.77
CA THR A 222 -6.98 -1.85 -0.49
C THR A 222 -7.44 -1.43 0.89
N LEU A 223 -6.49 -1.12 1.78
CA LEU A 223 -6.75 -0.51 3.07
C LEU A 223 -6.70 1.02 2.96
N VAL A 224 -7.78 1.66 3.41
CA VAL A 224 -7.85 3.12 3.59
C VAL A 224 -7.72 3.45 5.08
N VAL A 225 -6.60 4.04 5.46
CA VAL A 225 -6.28 4.36 6.86
C VAL A 225 -7.00 5.62 7.33
N GLU A 226 -6.87 6.70 6.56
CA GLU A 226 -7.55 7.98 6.79
C GLU A 226 -7.94 8.60 5.46
N ALA A 227 -9.11 9.22 5.39
CA ALA A 227 -9.58 9.92 4.22
C ALA A 227 -10.66 10.93 4.59
N SER A 228 -10.57 12.15 4.05
CA SER A 228 -11.73 13.02 3.94
C SER A 228 -12.60 12.63 2.74
N LEU A 229 -13.83 13.12 2.67
CA LEU A 229 -14.76 12.86 1.55
C LEU A 229 -14.25 13.33 0.18
N ARG A 230 -13.27 14.26 0.16
CA ARG A 230 -12.63 14.77 -1.07
C ARG A 230 -11.22 14.21 -1.27
N SER A 231 -10.82 13.22 -0.48
CA SER A 231 -9.47 12.65 -0.55
C SER A 231 -9.26 11.86 -1.85
N GLY A 232 -8.05 11.97 -2.41
CA GLY A 232 -7.63 11.15 -3.54
C GLY A 232 -7.53 9.65 -3.21
N SER A 233 -7.43 9.26 -1.93
CA SER A 233 -7.45 7.85 -1.52
C SER A 233 -8.79 7.17 -1.81
N LEU A 234 -9.91 7.92 -1.80
CA LEU A 234 -11.23 7.39 -2.18
C LEU A 234 -11.31 7.03 -3.67
N ILE A 235 -10.47 7.65 -4.51
CA ILE A 235 -10.35 7.27 -5.92
C ILE A 235 -9.71 5.88 -6.02
N THR A 236 -8.67 5.60 -5.22
CA THR A 236 -8.06 4.26 -5.18
C THR A 236 -9.04 3.21 -4.68
N ALA A 237 -9.80 3.51 -3.61
CA ALA A 237 -10.83 2.61 -3.11
C ALA A 237 -11.91 2.32 -4.16
N ARG A 238 -12.34 3.34 -4.92
CA ARG A 238 -13.27 3.15 -6.03
C ARG A 238 -12.68 2.27 -7.13
N CYS A 239 -11.44 2.53 -7.55
CA CYS A 239 -10.76 1.67 -8.53
C CYS A 239 -10.67 0.23 -8.05
N ALA A 240 -10.39 -0.01 -6.77
CA ALA A 240 -10.36 -1.34 -6.17
C ALA A 240 -11.71 -2.05 -6.32
N LEU A 241 -12.82 -1.39 -5.94
CA LEU A 241 -14.16 -1.96 -6.11
C LEU A 241 -14.51 -2.25 -7.58
N GLU A 242 -14.21 -1.32 -8.50
CA GLU A 242 -14.42 -1.49 -9.94
C GLU A 242 -13.61 -2.68 -10.52
N GLN A 243 -12.50 -3.04 -9.88
CA GLN A 243 -11.63 -4.14 -10.26
C GLN A 243 -11.95 -5.46 -9.52
N GLY A 244 -13.02 -5.48 -8.71
CA GLY A 244 -13.38 -6.64 -7.89
C GLY A 244 -12.33 -6.94 -6.82
N ARG A 245 -11.71 -5.91 -6.24
CA ARG A 245 -10.80 -6.02 -5.09
C ARG A 245 -11.52 -5.64 -3.82
N GLU A 246 -11.14 -6.29 -2.74
CA GLU A 246 -11.67 -5.98 -1.41
C GLU A 246 -11.19 -4.60 -0.95
N VAL A 247 -12.08 -3.87 -0.30
CA VAL A 247 -11.76 -2.57 0.31
C VAL A 247 -11.97 -2.66 1.81
N PHE A 248 -10.95 -2.25 2.53
CA PHE A 248 -10.89 -2.19 3.98
C PHE A 248 -10.75 -0.74 4.40
N ALA A 249 -11.36 -0.38 5.53
CA ALA A 249 -11.26 0.97 6.06
C ALA A 249 -11.15 0.94 7.58
N LEU A 250 -10.30 1.81 8.12
CA LEU A 250 -10.21 1.95 9.57
C LEU A 250 -11.37 2.78 10.12
N PRO A 251 -11.95 2.39 11.26
CA PRO A 251 -12.84 3.27 12.00
C PRO A 251 -12.03 4.44 12.57
N GLY A 252 -12.74 5.43 13.09
CA GLY A 252 -12.12 6.63 13.67
C GLY A 252 -13.17 7.50 14.35
N SER A 253 -12.73 8.55 15.04
CA SER A 253 -13.65 9.41 15.80
C SER A 253 -14.64 10.13 14.90
N LEU A 254 -15.92 10.10 15.29
CA LEU A 254 -16.97 10.91 14.68
C LEU A 254 -16.64 12.41 14.86
N GLY A 255 -17.06 13.23 13.88
CA GLY A 255 -16.80 14.68 13.90
C GLY A 255 -15.39 15.09 13.42
N THR A 256 -14.53 14.14 13.05
CA THR A 256 -13.23 14.42 12.43
C THR A 256 -13.29 14.29 10.91
N ASP A 257 -12.74 15.27 10.19
CA ASP A 257 -12.64 15.21 8.73
C ASP A 257 -11.70 14.10 8.24
N PHE A 258 -10.77 13.64 9.09
CA PHE A 258 -9.83 12.55 8.77
C PHE A 258 -10.51 11.18 8.61
N SER A 259 -11.64 10.97 9.28
CA SER A 259 -12.37 9.68 9.27
C SER A 259 -13.63 9.72 8.41
N ALA A 260 -14.07 10.89 7.93
CA ALA A 260 -15.32 11.03 7.21
C ALA A 260 -15.39 10.15 5.93
N GLY A 261 -14.28 10.03 5.21
CA GLY A 261 -14.17 9.18 4.04
C GLY A 261 -14.08 7.68 4.35
N THR A 262 -13.41 7.29 5.43
CA THR A 262 -13.37 5.88 5.85
C THR A 262 -14.73 5.42 6.38
N HIS A 263 -15.42 6.25 7.16
CA HIS A 263 -16.80 5.99 7.58
C HIS A 263 -17.75 5.87 6.39
N TRP A 264 -17.63 6.77 5.40
CA TRP A 264 -18.41 6.68 4.18
C TRP A 264 -18.15 5.36 3.44
N LEU A 265 -16.89 4.94 3.30
CA LEU A 265 -16.54 3.65 2.69
C LEU A 265 -17.18 2.47 3.43
N ILE A 266 -17.12 2.46 4.76
CA ILE A 266 -17.75 1.42 5.59
C ILE A 266 -19.26 1.38 5.34
N GLN A 267 -19.92 2.55 5.27
CA GLN A 267 -21.34 2.64 4.93
C GLN A 267 -21.66 2.14 3.51
N GLN A 268 -20.70 2.21 2.57
CA GLN A 268 -20.83 1.64 1.23
C GLN A 268 -20.49 0.14 1.16
N GLY A 269 -20.16 -0.50 2.29
CA GLY A 269 -19.86 -1.93 2.36
C GLY A 269 -18.38 -2.28 2.33
N ALA A 270 -17.47 -1.32 2.51
CA ALA A 270 -16.09 -1.66 2.82
C ALA A 270 -16.00 -2.37 4.18
N TYR A 271 -15.09 -3.33 4.30
CA TYR A 271 -14.86 -4.05 5.55
C TYR A 271 -14.24 -3.09 6.58
N LEU A 272 -14.91 -2.95 7.72
CA LEU A 272 -14.31 -2.35 8.89
C LEU A 272 -13.26 -3.32 9.43
N VAL A 273 -12.04 -2.85 9.63
CA VAL A 273 -10.96 -3.65 10.21
C VAL A 273 -10.37 -2.96 11.44
N THR A 274 -9.95 -3.78 12.38
CA THR A 274 -9.37 -3.36 13.67
C THR A 274 -7.98 -3.90 13.88
N GLU A 275 -7.61 -4.97 13.16
CA GLU A 275 -6.25 -5.51 13.14
C GLU A 275 -5.85 -6.05 11.75
N PRO A 276 -4.54 -6.21 11.47
CA PRO A 276 -4.03 -6.71 10.19
C PRO A 276 -4.56 -8.10 9.81
N LYS A 277 -4.85 -8.93 10.82
CA LYS A 277 -5.38 -10.28 10.63
C LYS A 277 -6.76 -10.26 9.98
N ASP A 278 -7.61 -9.30 10.32
CA ASP A 278 -8.93 -9.13 9.67
C ASP A 278 -8.78 -9.06 8.14
N ILE A 279 -7.78 -8.31 7.66
CA ILE A 279 -7.48 -8.18 6.22
C ILE A 279 -6.94 -9.50 5.67
N ALA A 280 -5.98 -10.11 6.37
CA ALA A 280 -5.34 -11.34 5.94
C ALA A 280 -6.35 -12.50 5.83
N GLU A 281 -7.29 -12.59 6.76
CA GLU A 281 -8.37 -13.58 6.77
C GLU A 281 -9.33 -13.37 5.60
N VAL A 282 -9.80 -12.15 5.36
CA VAL A 282 -10.68 -11.87 4.21
C VAL A 282 -9.99 -12.18 2.89
N ILE A 283 -8.75 -11.73 2.70
CA ILE A 283 -7.97 -12.01 1.47
C ILE A 283 -7.59 -13.49 1.35
N GLY A 284 -7.34 -14.16 2.47
CA GLY A 284 -6.96 -15.57 2.56
C GLY A 284 -8.11 -16.55 2.40
N SER A 285 -9.33 -16.15 2.79
CA SER A 285 -10.56 -16.96 2.81
C SER A 285 -11.14 -17.30 1.43
N GLY A 286 -10.51 -16.81 0.35
CA GLY A 286 -10.81 -17.26 -1.00
C GLY A 286 -10.66 -18.77 -1.13
N LEU A 287 -11.28 -19.36 -2.15
CA LEU A 287 -11.24 -20.79 -2.46
C LEU A 287 -9.83 -21.25 -2.90
N GLN A 288 -8.81 -21.10 -2.06
CA GLN A 288 -7.44 -21.54 -2.31
C GLN A 288 -7.34 -23.08 -2.39
N TRP A 289 -8.36 -23.79 -1.93
CA TRP A 289 -8.49 -25.25 -2.06
C TRP A 289 -8.95 -25.71 -3.45
N LEU A 290 -9.52 -24.81 -4.27
CA LEU A 290 -9.82 -25.10 -5.66
C LEU A 290 -8.53 -24.95 -6.47
N PRO A 291 -8.04 -26.00 -7.14
CA PRO A 291 -6.86 -25.87 -8.00
C PRO A 291 -7.20 -24.90 -9.13
N THR A 292 -6.73 -23.66 -9.02
CA THR A 292 -6.68 -22.74 -10.14
C THR A 292 -5.68 -23.32 -11.12
N GLY A 293 -6.20 -23.85 -12.24
CA GLY A 293 -5.42 -24.53 -13.27
C GLY A 293 -4.28 -23.65 -13.77
N ASN A 294 -3.09 -23.84 -13.19
CA ASN A 294 -1.75 -23.53 -13.71
C ASN A 294 -0.65 -24.03 -12.75
N ALA A 295 -0.85 -25.19 -12.13
CA ALA A 295 0.21 -25.94 -11.44
C ALA A 295 0.49 -27.25 -12.20
N ILE A 296 0.97 -27.12 -13.43
CA ILE A 296 1.76 -28.16 -14.09
C ILE A 296 3.17 -27.59 -14.26
N ASN A 297 3.90 -27.57 -13.15
CA ASN A 297 5.33 -27.75 -13.14
C ASN A 297 5.60 -28.81 -12.08
N GLU A 298 5.86 -30.02 -12.57
CA GLU A 298 6.34 -31.15 -11.78
C GLU A 298 7.65 -30.76 -11.09
N GLY A 299 7.74 -31.02 -9.78
CA GLY A 299 9.04 -31.00 -9.10
C GLY A 299 9.06 -30.70 -7.61
N HIS A 300 8.05 -30.03 -7.05
CA HIS A 300 7.99 -29.79 -5.60
C HIS A 300 6.56 -29.86 -5.10
N SER A 301 6.10 -31.06 -4.78
CA SER A 301 4.87 -31.26 -4.00
C SER A 301 5.01 -30.51 -2.67
N PRO A 302 4.15 -29.52 -2.34
CA PRO A 302 4.02 -29.14 -0.96
C PRO A 302 3.38 -30.33 -0.27
N LYS A 303 4.11 -30.95 0.66
CA LYS A 303 3.52 -31.88 1.62
C LYS A 303 2.41 -31.11 2.31
N ILE A 304 1.17 -31.42 1.94
CA ILE A 304 -0.02 -31.02 2.68
C ILE A 304 0.15 -31.65 4.06
N VAL A 305 0.58 -30.84 5.03
CA VAL A 305 0.58 -31.24 6.44
C VAL A 305 -0.87 -31.11 6.90
N ASN A 306 -1.63 -32.18 6.63
CA ASN A 306 -3.00 -32.40 7.06
C ASN A 306 -3.05 -32.89 8.53
N GLU A 307 -2.13 -32.43 9.36
CA GLU A 307 -2.02 -32.77 10.77
C GLU A 307 -1.62 -31.50 11.53
N ILE A 308 -2.62 -30.74 11.97
CA ILE A 308 -2.76 -30.03 13.27
C ILE A 308 -4.16 -29.39 13.22
N HIS A 309 -5.20 -30.24 13.17
CA HIS A 309 -6.49 -29.92 13.77
C HIS A 309 -6.54 -30.66 15.10
N GLN A 310 -5.71 -30.24 16.05
CA GLN A 310 -5.79 -30.63 17.45
C GLN A 310 -5.32 -29.44 18.28
N GLU A 311 -6.29 -28.80 18.94
CA GLU A 311 -6.16 -28.07 20.20
C GLU A 311 -4.78 -27.49 20.54
N LEU A 312 -4.54 -26.25 20.12
CA LEU A 312 -3.59 -25.37 20.80
C LEU A 312 -4.28 -24.03 21.06
N ASN A 313 -5.17 -24.04 22.05
CA ASN A 313 -5.44 -22.88 22.89
C ASN A 313 -4.09 -22.45 23.50
N ILE A 314 -3.40 -21.53 22.85
CA ILE A 314 -2.35 -20.75 23.50
C ILE A 314 -3.05 -19.50 24.06
N CYS A 315 -3.90 -19.72 25.06
CA CYS A 315 -4.02 -18.72 26.10
C CYS A 315 -2.65 -18.75 26.80
N ALA A 316 -1.86 -17.69 26.63
CA ALA A 316 -0.88 -17.39 27.64
C ALA A 316 -1.65 -17.36 28.97
N GLN A 317 -1.24 -18.17 29.94
CA GLN A 317 -1.60 -17.92 31.32
C GLN A 317 -0.98 -16.55 31.61
N ASP A 318 -1.77 -15.49 31.46
CA ASP A 318 -1.51 -14.24 32.15
C ASP A 318 -1.37 -14.65 33.61
N GLY A 319 -0.13 -14.68 34.10
CA GLY A 319 0.08 -14.69 35.52
C GLY A 319 -0.75 -13.54 36.06
N GLU A 320 -1.69 -13.84 36.95
CA GLU A 320 -2.50 -12.87 37.67
C GLU A 320 -1.55 -11.89 38.38
N VAL A 321 -1.13 -10.85 37.66
CA VAL A 321 -0.59 -9.66 38.28
C VAL A 321 -1.84 -8.95 38.77
N GLU A 322 -2.16 -9.10 40.05
CA GLU A 322 -3.19 -8.31 40.71
C GLU A 322 -3.07 -6.86 40.25
N LEU A 323 -4.10 -6.37 39.56
CA LEU A 323 -4.16 -5.00 39.06
C LEU A 323 -4.12 -4.07 40.28
N PRO A 324 -3.06 -3.27 40.47
CA PRO A 324 -3.02 -2.32 41.57
C PRO A 324 -4.17 -1.32 41.36
N PHE A 325 -4.99 -1.13 42.39
CA PHE A 325 -6.03 -0.09 42.42
C PHE A 325 -6.98 -0.11 41.20
N ALA A 326 -7.48 -1.30 40.83
CA ALA A 326 -8.39 -1.48 39.70
C ALA A 326 -9.59 -0.51 39.69
N GLU A 327 -10.12 -0.17 40.88
CA GLU A 327 -11.21 0.79 41.05
C GLU A 327 -10.83 2.23 40.63
N VAL A 328 -9.59 2.66 40.87
CA VAL A 328 -9.11 3.99 40.45
C VAL A 328 -8.77 3.98 38.96
N LEU A 329 -8.11 2.92 38.48
CA LEU A 329 -7.75 2.78 37.06
C LEU A 329 -8.98 2.72 36.14
N ALA A 330 -10.08 2.12 36.60
CA ALA A 330 -11.35 2.08 35.85
C ALA A 330 -11.90 3.48 35.54
N ASN A 331 -11.53 4.48 36.35
CA ASN A 331 -12.04 5.84 36.24
C ASN A 331 -11.13 6.79 35.43
N VAL A 332 -9.98 6.32 34.95
CA VAL A 332 -9.09 7.07 34.05
C VAL A 332 -9.36 6.68 32.60
N GLY A 333 -9.77 7.65 31.77
CA GLY A 333 -10.06 7.46 30.36
C GLY A 333 -8.82 7.51 29.46
N TYR A 334 -9.01 7.23 28.16
CA TYR A 334 -7.98 7.45 27.13
C TYR A 334 -7.86 8.91 26.70
N GLU A 335 -8.77 9.77 27.17
CA GLU A 335 -8.70 11.23 27.10
C GLU A 335 -8.29 11.81 28.45
N VAL A 336 -7.84 13.07 28.46
CA VAL A 336 -7.36 13.74 29.69
C VAL A 336 -8.46 13.76 30.74
N THR A 337 -8.23 13.05 31.85
CA THR A 337 -9.15 12.96 32.98
C THR A 337 -8.57 13.71 34.18
N PRO A 338 -9.18 14.84 34.60
CA PRO A 338 -8.76 15.58 35.79
C PRO A 338 -8.84 14.74 37.08
N VAL A 339 -7.96 15.03 38.05
CA VAL A 339 -7.82 14.21 39.28
C VAL A 339 -9.06 14.24 40.18
N ASP A 340 -9.75 15.38 40.24
CA ASP A 340 -11.01 15.59 40.94
C ASP A 340 -12.13 14.73 40.35
N VAL A 341 -12.19 14.62 39.02
CA VAL A 341 -13.14 13.74 38.31
C VAL A 341 -12.84 12.27 38.58
N VAL A 342 -11.56 11.86 38.61
CA VAL A 342 -11.19 10.48 38.98
C VAL A 342 -11.62 10.19 40.42
N ALA A 343 -11.39 11.12 41.34
CA ALA A 343 -11.71 10.96 42.75
C ALA A 343 -13.23 10.88 43.00
N GLU A 344 -14.00 11.74 42.33
CA GLU A 344 -15.47 11.72 42.38
C GLU A 344 -16.03 10.38 41.90
N ARG A 345 -15.56 9.89 40.75
CA ARG A 345 -16.04 8.62 40.18
C ARG A 345 -15.58 7.39 40.96
N ALA A 346 -14.38 7.44 41.55
CA ALA A 346 -13.87 6.38 42.40
C ALA A 346 -14.49 6.40 43.82
N GLY A 347 -15.24 7.44 44.18
CA GLY A 347 -15.84 7.59 45.50
C GLY A 347 -14.81 7.73 46.62
N GLN A 348 -13.62 8.26 46.32
CA GLN A 348 -12.49 8.33 47.24
C GLN A 348 -11.98 9.77 47.40
N PRO A 349 -11.41 10.14 48.56
CA PRO A 349 -10.80 11.46 48.75
C PRO A 349 -9.65 11.70 47.76
N VAL A 350 -9.55 12.93 47.22
CA VAL A 350 -8.47 13.33 46.29
C VAL A 350 -7.07 12.96 46.83
N PRO A 351 -6.71 13.17 48.11
CA PRO A 351 -5.39 12.79 48.62
C PRO A 351 -5.07 11.30 48.49
N GLU A 352 -6.06 10.41 48.63
CA GLU A 352 -5.88 8.96 48.49
C GLU A 352 -5.76 8.54 47.03
N VAL A 353 -6.53 9.18 46.15
CA VAL A 353 -6.53 8.91 44.71
C VAL A 353 -5.20 9.35 44.08
N VAL A 354 -4.63 10.47 44.51
CA VAL A 354 -3.33 10.94 44.02
C VAL A 354 -2.21 9.93 44.28
N VAL A 355 -2.19 9.30 45.46
CA VAL A 355 -1.19 8.26 45.79
C VAL A 355 -1.34 7.04 44.86
N LYS A 356 -2.59 6.60 44.65
CA LYS A 356 -2.90 5.45 43.76
C LYS A 356 -2.57 5.75 42.29
N LEU A 357 -2.80 6.98 41.84
CA LEU A 357 -2.46 7.43 40.49
C LEU A 357 -0.95 7.49 40.27
N LEU A 358 -0.17 7.91 41.27
CA LEU A 358 1.29 7.89 41.20
C LEU A 358 1.81 6.46 41.01
N ASP A 359 1.30 5.50 41.77
CA ASP A 359 1.69 4.09 41.62
C ASP A 359 1.29 3.52 40.24
N LEU A 360 0.11 3.90 39.73
CA LEU A 360 -0.34 3.53 38.39
C LEU A 360 0.52 4.16 37.28
N GLU A 361 0.99 5.39 37.47
CA GLU A 361 1.90 6.07 36.55
C GLU A 361 3.28 5.40 36.55
N LEU A 362 3.84 5.12 37.72
CA LEU A 362 5.11 4.40 37.88
C LEU A 362 5.06 2.99 37.27
N ALA A 363 3.91 2.32 37.37
CA ALA A 363 3.66 1.03 36.75
C ALA A 363 3.30 1.12 35.25
N GLY A 364 3.21 2.33 34.69
CA GLY A 364 2.98 2.58 33.27
C GLY A 364 1.55 2.36 32.79
N TRP A 365 0.57 2.33 33.69
CA TRP A 365 -0.86 2.19 33.35
C TRP A 365 -1.49 3.50 32.90
N ILE A 366 -0.97 4.63 33.38
CA ILE A 366 -1.43 5.98 33.06
C ILE A 366 -0.21 6.90 32.85
N ALA A 367 -0.42 8.08 32.29
CA ALA A 367 0.58 9.14 32.20
C ALA A 367 -0.01 10.48 32.65
N ALA A 368 0.76 11.26 33.41
CA ALA A 368 0.40 12.63 33.74
C ALA A 368 0.59 13.56 32.54
N VAL A 369 -0.44 14.36 32.23
CA VAL A 369 -0.44 15.36 31.16
C VAL A 369 -0.99 16.68 31.70
N SER A 370 -0.80 17.76 30.95
CA SER A 370 -1.40 19.06 31.32
C SER A 370 -2.92 18.92 31.46
N GLY A 371 -3.42 19.09 32.69
CA GLY A 371 -4.85 19.02 33.00
C GLY A 371 -5.36 17.69 33.57
N GLY A 372 -4.53 16.66 33.73
CA GLY A 372 -4.96 15.40 34.36
C GLY A 372 -4.13 14.19 33.98
N TYR A 373 -4.78 13.03 33.91
CA TYR A 373 -4.15 11.76 33.55
C TYR A 373 -4.81 11.14 32.32
N VAL A 374 -4.02 10.43 31.52
CA VAL A 374 -4.49 9.63 30.38
C VAL A 374 -4.10 8.17 30.58
N ARG A 375 -4.99 7.25 30.21
CA ARG A 375 -4.73 5.81 30.27
C ARG A 375 -3.83 5.35 29.13
N MET A 376 -2.80 4.57 29.45
CA MET A 376 -1.86 4.02 28.48
C MET A 376 -2.31 2.61 28.04
N ARG A 377 -2.20 2.30 26.75
CA ARG A 377 -2.31 0.90 26.27
C ARG A 377 -0.91 0.29 26.33
N ARG A 378 -0.73 -0.82 27.06
CA ARG A 378 0.53 -1.55 27.06
C ARG A 378 0.91 -1.92 25.62
N ALA A 379 2.07 -1.47 25.16
CA ALA A 379 2.87 -2.31 24.28
C ALA A 379 3.33 -3.50 25.13
N GLY A 380 3.22 -4.73 24.61
CA GLY A 380 3.72 -5.91 25.30
C GLY A 380 5.13 -5.68 25.85
N HIS A 381 5.39 -6.18 27.05
CA HIS A 381 6.66 -6.13 27.79
C HIS A 381 7.92 -6.00 26.90
N VAL A 382 8.41 -4.79 26.69
CA VAL A 382 9.83 -4.59 26.36
C VAL A 382 10.54 -4.39 27.69
N ARG A 383 10.99 -5.50 28.29
CA ARG A 383 12.01 -5.42 29.33
C ARG A 383 13.26 -4.85 28.67
N ARG A 384 13.56 -3.56 28.93
CA ARG A 384 14.94 -3.08 28.84
C ARG A 384 15.73 -3.68 30.01
N THR A 385 16.09 -4.94 29.88
CA THR A 385 17.16 -5.55 30.66
C THR A 385 18.30 -5.82 29.69
N ASN A 386 19.14 -4.79 29.53
CA ASN A 386 20.57 -4.89 29.26
C ASN A 386 21.16 -3.47 29.40
N VAL A 387 21.32 -3.05 30.66
CA VAL A 387 22.39 -2.11 31.02
C VAL A 387 23.56 -3.01 31.41
N LEU A 388 24.47 -3.24 30.47
CA LEU A 388 25.81 -3.72 30.81
C LEU A 388 26.64 -2.48 31.18
N ILE A 389 27.30 -2.59 32.33
CA ILE A 389 28.28 -1.65 32.89
C ILE A 389 29.39 -1.38 31.88
#